data_AF-A0A933IP38-F1
#
_entry.id   AF-A0A933IP38-F1
#
_cell.length_a   1.000
_cell.length_b   1.000
_cell.length_c   1.000
_cell.angle_alpha   90.00
_cell.angle_beta   90.00
_cell.angle_gamma   90.00
#
_symmetry.space_group_name_H-M   'P 1'
#
loop_
_entity.id
_entity.type
_entity.pdbx_description
1 polymer ?
#
loop_
_entity_poly.entity_id
_entity_poly.type
_entity_poly.pdbx_seq_one_letter_code
_entity_poly.pdbx_strand_id
1 'polypeptide(L)'
;MTVALFSACAGMNQHAEFQAVDLNSKLRNGDILQKVDNFAVILDASQSMTEPYQTTSKFLYAKEIASQLNQTIPDLKMGGALTSFGAVNSPFGTRVLTVYGLTDYVKDDLANALHSIEWSGGLSPLSSAMDLTKETLTPAEGRLAIIIISDGKDMDGSPVGSATQLKEAFGNRLCIYTVAVGDDPAGRKVLEEVAAKGECGISVAADDIVEPQAMADFVERVFLGRDTDRDGVPDDADKCPDTPAGAKVDEKGCPLDSDGDGVYDHLDQCPDTPKGARVDERGCWSLGNVLFDFGKAKIKSSAHGYLDEVAETLKNNPSLTVEIAGHTDNVGSAKYNKKLSLRRAKAVANYLNKKGISMDRLPTTGHGFSQPVASNKTKDGRAKNRRTELHPISVK
;
A
#
# COMPACT_ATOMS: atom_id res chain seq x y z
N MET A 1 -2.60 -3.71 82.89
CA MET A 1 -3.06 -2.76 81.85
C MET A 1 -2.07 -2.86 80.71
N THR A 2 -2.36 -3.74 79.76
CA THR A 2 -1.44 -4.13 78.68
C THR A 2 -1.79 -3.27 77.47
N VAL A 3 -0.93 -2.32 77.12
CA VAL A 3 -1.10 -1.51 75.91
C VAL A 3 -0.41 -2.25 74.77
N ALA A 4 -1.20 -2.90 73.92
CA ALA A 4 -0.73 -3.43 72.64
C ALA A 4 -0.74 -2.28 71.62
N LEU A 5 0.46 -1.85 71.19
CA LEU A 5 0.59 -1.02 70.00
C LEU A 5 0.36 -1.90 68.76
N PHE A 6 -0.79 -1.73 68.12
CA PHE A 6 -0.97 -2.18 66.74
C PHE A 6 -0.27 -1.19 65.81
N SER A 7 0.93 -1.53 65.36
CA SER A 7 1.52 -0.90 64.17
C SER A 7 0.81 -1.50 62.96
N ALA A 8 -0.17 -0.77 62.43
CA ALA A 8 -0.73 -1.07 61.13
C ALA A 8 0.26 -0.57 60.07
N CYS A 9 0.86 -1.51 59.32
CA CYS A 9 1.51 -1.19 58.05
C CYS A 9 0.44 -0.61 57.12
N ALA A 10 0.47 0.70 56.89
CA ALA A 10 -0.23 1.30 55.77
C ALA A 10 0.44 0.75 54.51
N GLY A 11 -0.22 -0.21 53.85
CA GLY A 11 0.16 -0.66 52.52
C GLY A 11 0.06 0.54 51.59
N MET A 12 1.21 1.12 51.23
CA MET A 12 1.31 2.00 50.08
C MET A 12 0.88 1.16 48.88
N ASN A 13 -0.26 1.51 48.27
CA ASN A 13 -0.65 0.95 46.99
C ASN A 13 0.51 1.18 46.01
N GLN A 14 1.28 0.13 45.75
CA GLN A 14 2.14 0.07 44.60
C GLN A 14 1.21 0.15 43.40
N HIS A 15 1.24 1.26 42.66
CA HIS A 15 0.65 1.27 41.33
C HIS A 15 1.27 0.10 40.58
N ALA A 16 0.43 -0.82 40.08
CA ALA A 16 0.92 -1.95 39.30
C ALA A 16 1.74 -1.40 38.13
N GLU A 17 2.93 -1.95 37.93
CA GLU A 17 3.79 -1.62 36.79
C GLU A 17 3.01 -1.83 35.49
N PHE A 18 3.14 -0.92 34.52
CA PHE A 18 2.46 -1.04 33.23
C PHE A 18 2.87 -2.34 32.54
N GLN A 19 1.89 -3.14 32.11
CA GLN A 19 2.12 -4.40 31.41
C GLN A 19 1.63 -4.28 29.98
N ALA A 20 2.56 -4.06 29.04
CA ALA A 20 2.24 -3.97 27.62
C ALA A 20 1.54 -5.25 27.11
N VAL A 21 0.51 -5.08 26.29
CA VAL A 21 -0.16 -6.19 25.59
C VAL A 21 0.74 -6.71 24.47
N ASP A 22 0.92 -8.02 24.36
CA ASP A 22 1.74 -8.63 23.31
C ASP A 22 1.00 -8.69 21.96
N LEU A 23 1.35 -7.74 21.09
CA LEU A 23 0.82 -7.65 19.72
C LEU A 23 1.54 -8.59 18.72
N ASN A 24 2.66 -9.22 19.09
CA ASN A 24 3.40 -10.10 18.18
C ASN A 24 2.62 -11.36 17.78
N SER A 25 1.70 -11.79 18.64
CA SER A 25 0.82 -12.93 18.37
C SER A 25 -0.09 -12.69 17.16
N LYS A 26 -0.55 -11.44 16.97
CA LYS A 26 -1.45 -11.05 15.87
C LYS A 26 -0.73 -11.03 14.52
N LEU A 27 0.53 -10.60 14.48
CA LEU A 27 1.35 -10.56 13.27
C LEU A 27 1.58 -11.95 12.66
N ARG A 28 1.71 -12.99 13.49
CA ARG A 28 2.03 -14.36 13.03
C ARG A 28 0.89 -15.03 12.27
N ASN A 29 -0.34 -14.59 12.47
CA ASN A 29 -1.53 -15.19 11.86
C ASN A 29 -1.87 -14.59 10.48
N GLY A 30 -1.20 -13.52 10.06
CA GLY A 30 -1.38 -12.89 8.74
C GLY A 30 -2.62 -11.99 8.61
N ASP A 31 -3.51 -11.95 9.60
CA ASP A 31 -4.71 -11.09 9.58
C ASP A 31 -4.39 -9.61 9.80
N ILE A 32 -3.20 -9.32 10.33
CA ILE A 32 -2.71 -7.98 10.64
C ILE A 32 -1.28 -7.86 10.13
N LEU A 33 -1.02 -6.81 9.36
CA LEU A 33 0.26 -6.53 8.73
C LEU A 33 0.88 -5.23 9.28
N GLN A 34 2.19 -5.10 9.09
CA GLN A 34 2.89 -3.84 9.33
C GLN A 34 2.36 -2.77 8.36
N LYS A 35 1.96 -1.63 8.92
CA LYS A 35 1.42 -0.47 8.19
C LYS A 35 2.46 0.63 7.98
N VAL A 36 3.46 0.74 8.85
CA VAL A 36 4.39 1.88 8.85
C VAL A 36 5.80 1.39 8.61
N ASP A 37 6.54 2.08 7.74
CA ASP A 37 7.95 1.78 7.43
C ASP A 37 8.89 2.67 8.22
N ASN A 38 8.48 3.91 8.53
CA ASN A 38 9.24 4.82 9.39
C ASN A 38 8.31 5.65 10.27
N PHE A 39 8.71 5.91 11.52
CA PHE A 39 7.96 6.80 12.41
C PHE A 39 8.84 7.82 13.12
N ALA A 40 8.22 8.92 13.53
CA ALA A 40 8.84 9.92 14.38
C ALA A 40 7.92 10.29 15.54
N VAL A 41 8.47 10.37 16.74
CA VAL A 41 7.81 10.97 17.89
C VAL A 41 8.26 12.42 18.01
N ILE A 42 7.31 13.34 18.21
CA ILE A 42 7.58 14.74 18.58
C ILE A 42 7.11 14.92 20.02
N LEU A 43 8.05 15.11 20.96
CA LEU A 43 7.77 15.26 22.38
C LEU A 43 7.91 16.71 22.84
N ASP A 44 6.82 17.24 23.38
CA ASP A 44 6.76 18.56 24.01
C ASP A 44 7.44 18.56 25.38
N ALA A 45 8.48 19.38 25.50
CA ALA A 45 9.19 19.68 26.74
C ALA A 45 9.18 21.20 27.02
N SER A 46 8.15 21.93 26.61
CA SER A 46 8.00 23.37 26.81
C SER A 46 7.60 23.74 28.25
N GLN A 47 7.53 25.03 28.55
CA GLN A 47 7.19 25.52 29.88
C GLN A 47 5.76 25.14 30.33
N SER A 48 4.77 25.11 29.42
CA SER A 48 3.39 24.71 29.78
C SER A 48 3.33 23.27 30.31
N MET A 49 4.26 22.42 29.87
CA MET A 49 4.38 21.03 30.33
C MET A 49 4.91 20.90 31.77
N THR A 50 5.32 22.00 32.42
CA THR A 50 5.66 22.01 33.86
C THR A 50 4.41 22.04 34.76
N GLU A 51 3.23 22.36 34.21
CA GLU A 51 1.98 22.42 34.96
C GLU A 51 1.68 21.06 35.63
N PRO A 52 1.20 21.05 36.90
CA PRO A 52 0.75 19.83 37.55
C PRO A 52 -0.39 19.17 36.79
N TYR A 53 -0.35 17.85 36.65
CA TYR A 53 -1.41 17.05 36.04
C TYR A 53 -1.38 15.63 36.59
N GLN A 54 -2.55 15.10 36.94
CA GLN A 54 -2.69 13.87 37.71
C GLN A 54 -1.84 13.94 39.00
N THR A 55 -0.90 13.00 39.19
CA THR A 55 0.00 12.93 40.35
C THR A 55 1.41 13.48 40.08
N THR A 56 1.63 14.07 38.90
CA THR A 56 2.96 14.49 38.42
C THR A 56 2.87 15.79 37.62
N SER A 57 3.86 16.11 36.78
CA SER A 57 3.76 17.19 35.77
C SER A 57 3.28 16.64 34.42
N LYS A 58 2.66 17.49 33.60
CA LYS A 58 2.31 17.10 32.22
C LYS A 58 3.48 16.53 31.44
N PHE A 59 4.69 17.08 31.62
CA PHE A 59 5.91 16.59 30.98
C PHE A 59 6.25 15.15 31.37
N LEU A 60 6.26 14.85 32.67
CA LEU A 60 6.56 13.49 33.15
C LEU A 60 5.45 12.52 32.73
N TYR A 61 4.20 12.97 32.72
CA TYR A 61 3.09 12.19 32.22
C TYR A 61 3.21 11.90 30.71
N ALA A 62 3.59 12.89 29.90
CA ALA A 62 3.86 12.72 28.46
C ALA A 62 5.00 11.72 28.19
N LYS A 63 6.08 11.78 28.98
CA LYS A 63 7.18 10.81 28.90
C LYS A 63 6.73 9.39 29.25
N GLU A 64 5.86 9.26 30.25
CA GLU A 64 5.31 7.96 30.64
C GLU A 64 4.47 7.37 29.49
N ILE A 65 3.58 8.17 28.88
CA ILE A 65 2.81 7.74 27.71
C ILE A 65 3.71 7.34 26.54
N ALA A 66 4.75 8.12 26.24
CA ALA A 66 5.73 7.79 25.20
C ALA A 66 6.47 6.48 25.49
N SER A 67 6.80 6.24 26.77
CA SER A 67 7.42 4.99 27.24
C SER A 67 6.48 3.80 27.07
N GLN A 68 5.21 3.93 27.47
CA GLN A 68 4.19 2.88 27.33
C GLN A 68 3.91 2.55 25.87
N LEU A 69 3.86 3.57 24.99
CA LEU A 69 3.79 3.39 23.54
C LEU A 69 4.99 2.58 23.04
N ASN A 70 6.21 2.99 23.38
CA ASN A 70 7.43 2.29 22.98
C ASN A 70 7.47 0.84 23.47
N GLN A 71 7.01 0.56 24.69
CA GLN A 71 6.92 -0.80 25.24
C GLN A 71 5.92 -1.68 24.46
N THR A 72 4.81 -1.08 24.00
CA THR A 72 3.69 -1.78 23.36
C THR A 72 3.89 -2.04 21.87
N ILE A 73 4.77 -1.29 21.19
CA ILE A 73 5.14 -1.54 19.78
C ILE A 73 5.66 -2.99 19.63
N PRO A 74 5.09 -3.81 18.71
CA PRO A 74 5.57 -5.17 18.46
C PRO A 74 6.89 -5.18 17.68
N ASP A 75 7.41 -6.38 17.42
CA ASP A 75 8.68 -6.59 16.70
C ASP A 75 8.51 -6.28 15.21
N LEU A 76 8.52 -5.00 14.87
CA LEU A 76 8.40 -4.45 13.52
C LEU A 76 9.77 -4.02 12.97
N LYS A 77 9.94 -4.14 11.66
CA LYS A 77 11.15 -3.64 10.98
C LYS A 77 10.84 -2.27 10.40
N MET A 78 11.24 -1.22 11.11
CA MET A 78 10.95 0.16 10.73
C MET A 78 12.08 1.09 11.14
N GLY A 79 12.16 2.27 10.52
CA GLY A 79 12.97 3.37 11.01
C GLY A 79 12.26 4.13 12.13
N GLY A 80 13.00 4.61 13.12
CA GLY A 80 12.48 5.43 14.22
C GLY A 80 13.24 6.74 14.36
N ALA A 81 12.55 7.79 14.83
CA ALA A 81 13.14 9.07 15.20
C ALA A 81 12.41 9.69 16.41
N LEU A 82 13.12 10.54 17.16
CA LEU A 82 12.56 11.35 18.25
C LEU A 82 13.03 12.78 18.09
N THR A 83 12.08 13.69 17.92
CA THR A 83 12.29 15.14 18.02
C THR A 83 11.71 15.62 19.34
N SER A 84 12.38 16.54 20.01
CA SER A 84 11.82 17.25 21.16
C SER A 84 11.97 18.75 20.98
N PHE A 85 11.02 19.51 21.51
CA PHE A 85 11.09 20.96 21.57
C PHE A 85 10.89 21.48 22.99
N GLY A 86 11.45 22.66 23.28
CA GLY A 86 11.57 23.16 24.64
C GLY A 86 12.85 22.64 25.33
N ALA A 87 12.75 22.30 26.60
CA ALA A 87 13.87 21.94 27.48
C ALA A 87 14.99 23.01 27.45
N VAL A 88 14.61 24.29 27.66
CA VAL A 88 15.53 25.46 27.70
C VAL A 88 15.46 26.24 29.01
N ASN A 89 16.62 26.67 29.52
CA ASN A 89 16.74 27.25 30.88
C ASN A 89 16.52 28.76 30.82
N SER A 90 15.45 29.13 30.13
CA SER A 90 15.05 30.49 29.84
C SER A 90 13.59 30.46 29.40
N PRO A 91 12.70 31.25 30.01
CA PRO A 91 11.28 31.27 29.64
C PRO A 91 11.02 31.78 28.22
N PHE A 92 11.99 32.48 27.62
CA PHE A 92 11.93 32.96 26.23
C PHE A 92 12.85 32.17 25.30
N GLY A 93 13.49 31.12 25.83
CA GLY A 93 14.37 30.27 25.05
C GLY A 93 13.58 29.35 24.13
N THR A 94 14.08 29.19 22.91
CA THR A 94 13.53 28.26 21.92
C THR A 94 14.58 27.22 21.59
N ARG A 95 14.21 25.95 21.61
CA ARG A 95 15.06 24.84 21.18
C ARG A 95 14.20 23.77 20.54
N VAL A 96 14.72 23.21 19.47
CA VAL A 96 14.22 22.01 18.81
C VAL A 96 15.43 21.12 18.58
N LEU A 97 15.31 19.84 18.89
CA LEU A 97 16.40 18.88 18.79
C LEU A 97 15.89 17.53 18.29
N THR A 98 16.57 16.98 17.29
CA THR A 98 16.49 15.53 16.99
C THR A 98 17.31 14.78 18.04
N VAL A 99 16.62 14.15 18.98
CA VAL A 99 17.20 13.41 20.11
C VAL A 99 17.60 12.00 19.69
N TYR A 100 16.82 11.39 18.79
CA TYR A 100 17.08 10.11 18.14
C TYR A 100 16.86 10.30 16.64
N GLY A 101 17.91 10.16 15.84
CA GLY A 101 17.84 10.35 14.39
C GLY A 101 17.18 9.16 13.69
N LEU A 102 16.77 9.36 12.43
CA LEU A 102 16.22 8.29 11.61
C LEU A 102 17.23 7.15 11.47
N THR A 103 16.97 6.06 12.19
CA THR A 103 17.79 4.85 12.25
C THR A 103 16.87 3.65 12.39
N ASP A 104 17.40 2.43 12.24
CA ASP A 104 16.63 1.21 12.54
C ASP A 104 16.08 1.29 13.97
N TYR A 105 14.77 1.13 14.10
CA TYR A 105 14.09 1.23 15.39
C TYR A 105 14.52 0.08 16.31
N VAL A 106 15.07 0.46 17.46
CA VAL A 106 15.36 -0.42 18.58
C VAL A 106 14.66 0.13 19.82
N LYS A 107 13.84 -0.71 20.45
CA LYS A 107 13.01 -0.33 21.60
C LYS A 107 13.83 0.30 22.73
N ASP A 108 14.98 -0.29 23.07
CA ASP A 108 15.87 0.22 24.13
C ASP A 108 16.51 1.56 23.75
N ASP A 109 16.87 1.76 22.48
CA ASP A 109 17.50 3.00 22.03
C ASP A 109 16.52 4.18 22.09
N LEU A 110 15.26 3.97 21.67
CA LEU A 110 14.22 4.98 21.83
C LEU A 110 13.90 5.24 23.31
N ALA A 111 13.91 4.20 24.15
CA ALA A 111 13.73 4.37 25.60
C ALA A 111 14.85 5.23 26.22
N ASN A 112 16.10 4.98 25.84
CA ASN A 112 17.26 5.77 26.27
C ASN A 112 17.16 7.23 25.78
N ALA A 113 16.74 7.43 24.53
CA ALA A 113 16.52 8.76 23.96
C ALA A 113 15.43 9.54 24.72
N LEU A 114 14.29 8.90 25.01
CA LEU A 114 13.23 9.49 25.85
C LEU A 114 13.73 9.82 27.25
N HIS A 115 14.53 8.93 27.85
CA HIS A 115 15.10 9.17 29.18
C HIS A 115 15.98 10.42 29.22
N SER A 116 16.80 10.65 28.17
CA SER A 116 17.75 11.77 28.08
C SER A 116 17.12 13.17 28.10
N ILE A 117 15.81 13.28 27.87
CA ILE A 117 15.07 14.54 27.96
C ILE A 117 14.68 14.75 29.42
N GLU A 118 15.56 15.38 30.20
CA GLU A 118 15.44 15.39 31.68
C GLU A 118 14.42 16.39 32.23
N TRP A 119 14.06 17.42 31.47
CA TRP A 119 13.32 18.55 32.01
C TRP A 119 12.55 19.31 30.93
N SER A 120 11.60 20.15 31.37
CA SER A 120 10.77 20.98 30.50
C SER A 120 10.88 22.48 30.82
N GLY A 121 10.80 23.32 29.79
CA GLY A 121 10.97 24.77 29.89
C GLY A 121 11.19 25.44 28.54
N GLY A 122 11.00 26.76 28.49
CA GLY A 122 11.06 27.55 27.25
C GLY A 122 9.75 27.57 26.47
N LEU A 123 9.79 28.15 25.28
CA LEU A 123 8.63 28.29 24.39
C LEU A 123 8.26 26.95 23.73
N SER A 124 7.09 26.91 23.07
CA SER A 124 6.52 25.71 22.44
C SER A 124 6.65 25.73 20.90
N PRO A 125 7.84 25.59 20.31
CA PRO A 125 8.02 25.74 18.87
C PRO A 125 7.63 24.50 18.05
N LEU A 126 6.37 24.06 18.15
CA LEU A 126 5.87 22.87 17.47
C LEU A 126 5.96 22.98 15.94
N SER A 127 5.72 24.16 15.36
CA SER A 127 5.88 24.38 13.91
C SER A 127 7.31 24.09 13.49
N SER A 128 8.28 24.60 14.24
CA SER A 128 9.71 24.36 14.01
C SER A 128 10.11 22.89 14.24
N ALA A 129 9.49 22.21 15.21
CA ALA A 129 9.69 20.79 15.45
C ALA A 129 9.19 19.90 14.31
N MET A 130 8.05 20.24 13.72
CA MET A 130 7.54 19.59 12.52
C MET A 130 8.44 19.82 11.31
N ASP A 131 9.00 21.03 11.14
CA ASP A 131 9.95 21.31 10.06
C ASP A 131 11.25 20.51 10.22
N LEU A 132 11.83 20.42 11.42
CA LEU A 132 13.01 19.58 11.66
C LEU A 132 12.69 18.09 11.44
N THR A 133 11.49 17.64 11.84
CA THR A 133 11.04 16.26 11.62
C THR A 133 10.85 15.97 10.13
N LYS A 134 10.35 16.94 9.35
CA LYS A 134 10.27 16.87 7.88
C LYS A 134 11.65 16.64 7.27
N GLU A 135 12.65 17.42 7.68
CA GLU A 135 14.04 17.27 7.21
C GLU A 135 14.59 15.88 7.58
N THR A 136 14.35 15.44 8.82
CA THR A 136 14.78 14.12 9.32
C THR A 136 14.17 12.96 8.54
N LEU A 137 12.89 13.08 8.14
CA LEU A 137 12.15 12.04 7.40
C LEU A 137 12.25 12.16 5.87
N THR A 138 12.84 13.22 5.34
CA THR A 138 13.02 13.40 3.88
C THR A 138 13.71 12.21 3.19
N PRO A 139 14.77 11.58 3.75
CA PRO A 139 15.39 10.41 3.11
C PRO A 139 14.59 9.11 3.29
N ALA A 140 13.51 9.11 4.08
CA ALA A 140 12.74 7.91 4.37
C ALA A 140 11.83 7.49 3.20
N GLU A 141 11.95 6.23 2.79
CA GLU A 141 11.03 5.57 1.85
C GLU A 141 9.84 4.95 2.60
N GLY A 142 8.81 4.49 1.87
CA GLY A 142 7.65 3.84 2.47
C GLY A 142 6.71 4.77 3.27
N ARG A 143 5.80 4.16 4.03
CA ARG A 143 4.76 4.83 4.85
C ARG A 143 5.35 5.42 6.12
N LEU A 144 4.89 6.63 6.46
CA LEU A 144 5.36 7.46 7.55
C LEU A 144 4.27 7.69 8.59
N ALA A 145 4.63 7.59 9.87
CA ALA A 145 3.78 8.04 10.98
C ALA A 145 4.50 9.09 11.84
N ILE A 146 3.86 10.24 12.06
CA ILE A 146 4.31 11.22 13.05
C ILE A 146 3.36 11.15 14.25
N ILE A 147 3.90 10.98 15.46
CA ILE A 147 3.15 10.97 16.72
C ILE A 147 3.59 12.17 17.55
N ILE A 148 2.69 13.11 17.81
CA ILE A 148 2.98 14.34 18.58
C ILE A 148 2.36 14.20 19.96
N ILE A 149 3.18 14.30 21.02
CA ILE A 149 2.72 14.22 22.42
C ILE A 149 2.94 15.58 23.06
N SER A 150 1.85 16.29 23.36
CA SER A 150 1.88 17.71 23.75
C SER A 150 0.59 18.13 24.46
N ASP A 151 0.61 19.25 25.18
CA ASP A 151 -0.60 19.90 25.68
C ASP A 151 -1.21 20.93 24.72
N GLY A 152 -0.56 21.18 23.57
CA GLY A 152 -1.06 22.07 22.52
C GLY A 152 -1.04 23.55 22.87
N LYS A 153 -0.51 23.94 24.04
CA LYS A 153 -0.53 25.32 24.53
C LYS A 153 0.62 26.16 23.97
N ASP A 154 0.35 27.45 23.78
CA ASP A 154 1.34 28.49 23.47
C ASP A 154 2.25 28.19 22.26
N MET A 155 1.69 27.53 21.23
CA MET A 155 2.43 27.07 20.06
C MET A 155 2.88 28.20 19.15
N ASP A 156 4.10 28.08 18.63
CA ASP A 156 4.66 29.03 17.65
C ASP A 156 3.98 28.91 16.27
N GLY A 157 4.08 29.99 15.49
CA GLY A 157 3.73 29.98 14.07
C GLY A 157 2.30 29.50 13.80
N SER A 158 2.18 28.48 12.96
CA SER A 158 0.91 27.81 12.65
C SER A 158 1.15 26.31 12.59
N PRO A 159 0.90 25.58 13.69
CA PRO A 159 1.07 24.13 13.71
C PRO A 159 0.26 23.43 12.61
N VAL A 160 -0.96 23.91 12.34
CA VAL A 160 -1.81 23.41 11.25
C VAL A 160 -1.19 23.68 9.88
N GLY A 161 -0.52 24.83 9.70
CA GLY A 161 0.22 25.17 8.50
C GLY A 161 1.42 24.26 8.27
N SER A 162 2.24 24.00 9.30
CA SER A 162 3.37 23.06 9.19
C SER A 162 2.92 21.61 8.98
N ALA A 163 1.80 21.20 9.59
CA ALA A 163 1.18 19.90 9.31
C ALA A 163 0.70 19.78 7.86
N THR A 164 0.21 20.88 7.28
CA THR A 164 -0.14 20.94 5.85
C THR A 164 1.10 20.79 4.97
N GLN A 165 2.21 21.46 5.30
CA GLN A 165 3.47 21.32 4.56
C GLN A 165 4.05 19.90 4.65
N LEU A 166 3.95 19.25 5.80
CA LEU A 166 4.31 17.83 5.96
C LEU A 166 3.49 16.95 5.00
N LYS A 167 2.17 17.16 4.94
CA LYS A 167 1.29 16.42 4.03
C LYS A 167 1.61 16.69 2.57
N GLU A 168 1.91 17.93 2.20
CA GLU A 168 2.34 18.28 0.83
C GLU A 168 3.67 17.62 0.45
N ALA A 169 4.61 17.53 1.39
CA ALA A 169 5.92 16.93 1.16
C ALA A 169 5.86 15.40 1.00
N PHE A 170 5.03 14.72 1.80
CA PHE A 170 5.01 13.26 1.89
C PHE A 170 3.78 12.61 1.23
N GLY A 171 2.77 13.40 0.86
CA GLY A 171 1.56 12.94 0.20
C GLY A 171 0.79 11.89 1.02
N ASN A 172 0.32 10.85 0.34
CA ASN A 172 -0.43 9.76 0.97
C ASN A 172 0.43 8.84 1.85
N ARG A 173 1.76 9.04 1.88
CA ARG A 173 2.64 8.24 2.74
C ARG A 173 2.54 8.65 4.21
N LEU A 174 2.12 9.87 4.52
CA LEU A 174 2.14 10.39 5.89
C LEU A 174 0.78 10.33 6.59
N CYS A 175 0.78 9.74 7.79
CA CYS A 175 -0.25 9.93 8.81
C CYS A 175 0.30 10.74 10.01
N ILE A 176 -0.52 11.62 10.57
CA ILE A 176 -0.18 12.44 11.74
C ILE A 176 -1.13 12.10 12.87
N TYR A 177 -0.59 11.62 13.98
CA TYR A 177 -1.29 11.26 15.19
C TYR A 177 -0.90 12.23 16.29
N THR A 178 -1.84 12.61 17.15
CA THR A 178 -1.56 13.47 18.29
C THR A 178 -2.10 12.86 19.57
N VAL A 179 -1.38 13.06 20.66
CA VAL A 179 -1.73 12.65 22.01
C VAL A 179 -1.78 13.91 22.86
N ALA A 180 -2.99 14.35 23.18
CA ALA A 180 -3.26 15.55 23.96
C ALA A 180 -3.08 15.27 25.45
N VAL A 181 -2.14 15.98 26.08
CA VAL A 181 -1.84 15.89 27.51
C VAL A 181 -2.48 17.06 28.24
N GLY A 182 -3.24 16.78 29.31
CA GLY A 182 -3.91 17.82 30.07
C GLY A 182 -5.28 18.21 29.53
N ASP A 183 -5.86 19.22 30.17
CA ASP A 183 -7.28 19.57 30.03
C ASP A 183 -7.55 20.84 29.23
N ASP A 184 -6.55 21.40 28.56
CA ASP A 184 -6.70 22.66 27.84
C ASP A 184 -7.54 22.48 26.55
N PRO A 185 -8.74 23.09 26.45
CA PRO A 185 -9.59 22.88 25.28
C PRO A 185 -9.02 23.50 24.01
N ALA A 186 -8.27 24.60 24.11
CA ALA A 186 -7.70 25.29 22.96
C ALA A 186 -6.50 24.51 22.41
N GLY A 187 -5.61 24.04 23.29
CA GLY A 187 -4.49 23.19 22.94
C GLY A 187 -4.93 21.86 22.33
N ARG A 188 -5.95 21.21 22.91
CA ARG A 188 -6.55 20.00 22.33
C ARG A 188 -7.07 20.24 20.92
N LYS A 189 -7.78 21.35 20.70
CA LYS A 189 -8.27 21.72 19.36
C LYS A 189 -7.15 21.91 18.35
N VAL A 190 -6.03 22.52 18.74
CA VAL A 190 -4.85 22.66 17.86
C VAL A 190 -4.32 21.27 17.45
N LEU A 191 -4.20 20.35 18.40
CA LEU A 191 -3.71 18.98 18.15
C LEU A 191 -4.68 18.16 17.28
N GLU A 192 -5.99 18.34 17.44
CA GLU A 192 -7.01 17.76 16.58
C GLU A 192 -6.90 18.28 15.14
N GLU A 193 -6.76 19.60 14.96
CA GLU A 193 -6.61 20.22 13.64
C GLU A 193 -5.30 19.80 12.95
N VAL A 194 -4.22 19.59 13.72
CA VAL A 194 -2.94 19.06 13.22
C VAL A 194 -3.08 17.60 12.76
N ALA A 195 -3.64 16.72 13.60
CA ALA A 195 -3.85 15.31 13.23
C ALA A 195 -4.72 15.18 11.97
N ALA A 196 -5.77 16.00 11.87
CA ALA A 196 -6.68 16.00 10.73
C ALA A 196 -5.98 16.30 9.39
N LYS A 197 -4.85 17.03 9.38
CA LYS A 197 -4.06 17.26 8.15
C LYS A 197 -3.38 16.00 7.63
N GLY A 198 -3.18 14.98 8.45
CA GLY A 198 -2.71 13.68 8.00
C GLY A 198 -3.75 12.90 7.16
N GLU A 199 -5.04 13.23 7.26
CA GLU A 199 -6.21 12.55 6.64
C GLU A 199 -6.47 11.10 7.12
N CYS A 200 -5.46 10.41 7.66
CA CYS A 200 -5.58 9.05 8.20
C CYS A 200 -5.38 8.94 9.71
N GLY A 201 -4.71 9.93 10.32
CA GLY A 201 -4.40 9.95 11.75
C GLY A 201 -5.53 10.49 12.61
N ILE A 202 -5.35 10.41 13.92
CA ILE A 202 -6.34 10.82 14.93
C ILE A 202 -5.65 11.59 16.07
N SER A 203 -6.43 12.39 16.78
CA SER A 203 -6.06 12.96 18.08
C SER A 203 -6.73 12.15 19.17
N VAL A 204 -5.98 11.77 20.21
CA VAL A 204 -6.48 11.07 21.40
C VAL A 204 -6.09 11.83 22.65
N ALA A 205 -6.89 11.77 23.72
CA ALA A 205 -6.42 12.24 25.01
C ALA A 205 -5.47 11.21 25.61
N ALA A 206 -4.44 11.67 26.31
CA ALA A 206 -3.48 10.80 26.97
C ALA A 206 -4.16 9.90 28.03
N ASP A 207 -5.15 10.44 28.75
CA ASP A 207 -5.97 9.69 29.72
C ASP A 207 -6.80 8.56 29.08
N ASP A 208 -7.09 8.61 27.78
CA ASP A 208 -7.88 7.58 27.09
C ASP A 208 -7.04 6.35 26.72
N ILE A 209 -5.71 6.45 26.78
CA ILE A 209 -4.78 5.40 26.32
C ILE A 209 -3.85 4.87 27.42
N VAL A 210 -4.02 5.26 28.68
CA VAL A 210 -3.18 4.78 29.80
C VAL A 210 -3.37 3.30 30.12
N GLU A 211 -4.55 2.76 29.85
CA GLU A 211 -4.83 1.34 30.10
C GLU A 211 -4.12 0.48 29.06
N PRO A 212 -3.48 -0.65 29.45
CA PRO A 212 -2.70 -1.47 28.54
C PRO A 212 -3.41 -1.85 27.23
N GLN A 213 -4.69 -2.17 27.29
CA GLN A 213 -5.47 -2.51 26.11
C GLN A 213 -5.74 -1.29 25.22
N ALA A 214 -6.00 -0.12 25.81
CA ALA A 214 -6.23 1.10 25.04
C ALA A 214 -4.93 1.59 24.37
N MET A 215 -3.78 1.46 25.04
CA MET A 215 -2.47 1.69 24.42
C MET A 215 -2.23 0.71 23.25
N ALA A 216 -2.57 -0.58 23.43
CA ALA A 216 -2.44 -1.58 22.38
C ALA A 216 -3.31 -1.25 21.16
N ASP A 217 -4.55 -0.81 21.38
CA ASP A 217 -5.45 -0.39 20.31
C ASP A 217 -4.92 0.85 19.57
N PHE A 218 -4.31 1.79 20.29
CA PHE A 218 -3.65 2.95 19.69
C PHE A 218 -2.41 2.55 18.86
N VAL A 219 -1.56 1.65 19.38
CA VAL A 219 -0.41 1.11 18.64
C VAL A 219 -0.86 0.34 17.40
N GLU A 220 -1.91 -0.47 17.50
CA GLU A 220 -2.52 -1.14 16.34
C GLU A 220 -2.97 -0.10 15.30
N ARG A 221 -3.64 0.97 15.73
CA ARG A 221 -4.14 2.02 14.83
C ARG A 221 -3.02 2.79 14.11
N VAL A 222 -1.88 2.98 14.78
CA VAL A 222 -0.73 3.70 14.20
C VAL A 222 0.07 2.78 13.28
N PHE A 223 0.49 1.62 13.78
CA PHE A 223 1.55 0.83 13.17
C PHE A 223 1.07 -0.39 12.38
N LEU A 224 -0.20 -0.78 12.54
CA LEU A 224 -0.73 -2.02 12.01
C LEU A 224 -1.98 -1.77 11.14
N GLY A 225 -2.27 -2.73 10.25
CA GLY A 225 -3.46 -2.69 9.40
C GLY A 225 -4.00 -4.10 9.17
N ARG A 226 -5.33 -4.24 9.13
CA ARG A 226 -5.98 -5.50 8.77
C ARG A 226 -5.81 -5.77 7.29
N ASP A 227 -5.72 -7.05 6.92
CA ASP A 227 -5.69 -7.52 5.53
C ASP A 227 -6.76 -8.61 5.39
N THR A 228 -7.91 -8.24 4.85
CA THR A 228 -9.14 -9.05 4.85
C THR A 228 -9.09 -10.19 3.83
N ASP A 229 -8.57 -9.93 2.63
CA ASP A 229 -8.46 -10.92 1.55
C ASP A 229 -7.08 -11.62 1.49
N ARG A 230 -6.16 -11.18 2.36
CA ARG A 230 -4.85 -11.79 2.61
C ARG A 230 -3.94 -11.74 1.38
N ASP A 231 -4.01 -10.64 0.65
CA ASP A 231 -3.19 -10.40 -0.53
C ASP A 231 -1.82 -9.78 -0.19
N GLY A 232 -1.61 -9.40 1.08
CA GLY A 232 -0.38 -8.79 1.58
C GLY A 232 -0.43 -7.27 1.67
N VAL A 233 -1.56 -6.63 1.35
CA VAL A 233 -1.77 -5.19 1.42
C VAL A 233 -2.87 -4.89 2.43
N PRO A 234 -2.62 -4.02 3.45
CA PRO A 234 -3.66 -3.67 4.40
C PRO A 234 -4.89 -3.03 3.74
N ASP A 235 -6.09 -3.29 4.28
CA ASP A 235 -7.40 -2.80 3.78
C ASP A 235 -7.44 -1.28 3.54
N ASP A 236 -6.67 -0.49 4.29
CA ASP A 236 -6.62 0.97 4.14
C ASP A 236 -5.71 1.45 3.00
N ALA A 237 -4.88 0.56 2.47
CA ALA A 237 -4.01 0.75 1.32
C ALA A 237 -4.46 -0.05 0.08
N ASP A 238 -5.32 -1.06 0.27
CA ASP A 238 -5.87 -1.91 -0.79
C ASP A 238 -6.99 -1.19 -1.58
N LYS A 239 -6.87 -1.24 -2.91
CA LYS A 239 -7.83 -0.68 -3.87
C LYS A 239 -8.66 -1.74 -4.58
N CYS A 240 -8.26 -3.00 -4.46
CA CYS A 240 -8.86 -4.14 -5.13
C CYS A 240 -9.26 -5.18 -4.08
N PRO A 241 -10.27 -4.87 -3.25
CA PRO A 241 -10.75 -5.81 -2.25
C PRO A 241 -11.27 -7.07 -2.92
N ASP A 242 -11.12 -8.19 -2.21
CA ASP A 242 -11.47 -9.53 -2.66
C ASP A 242 -10.52 -10.10 -3.74
N THR A 243 -9.24 -9.72 -3.68
CA THR A 243 -8.21 -10.31 -4.55
C THR A 243 -8.15 -11.83 -4.35
N PRO A 244 -8.13 -12.62 -5.44
CA PRO A 244 -8.04 -14.07 -5.32
C PRO A 244 -6.76 -14.53 -4.60
N ALA A 245 -6.92 -15.42 -3.63
CA ALA A 245 -5.80 -15.97 -2.88
C ALA A 245 -4.70 -16.53 -3.81
N GLY A 246 -3.47 -16.04 -3.61
CA GLY A 246 -2.29 -16.44 -4.40
C GLY A 246 -2.09 -15.67 -5.70
N ALA A 247 -2.98 -14.73 -6.06
CA ALA A 247 -2.68 -13.75 -7.09
C ALA A 247 -1.51 -12.87 -6.64
N LYS A 248 -0.61 -12.54 -7.56
CA LYS A 248 0.39 -11.51 -7.31
C LYS A 248 -0.27 -10.15 -7.47
N VAL A 249 -0.03 -9.27 -6.51
CA VAL A 249 -0.57 -7.91 -6.51
C VAL A 249 0.51 -6.84 -6.59
N ASP A 250 0.11 -5.64 -7.00
CA ASP A 250 0.91 -4.43 -6.85
C ASP A 250 0.82 -3.86 -5.42
N GLU A 251 1.47 -2.72 -5.18
CA GLU A 251 1.46 -2.03 -3.88
C GLU A 251 0.07 -1.55 -3.43
N LYS A 252 -0.96 -1.67 -4.28
CA LYS A 252 -2.34 -1.24 -4.03
C LYS A 252 -3.28 -2.44 -3.90
N GLY A 253 -2.76 -3.66 -3.76
CA GLY A 253 -3.57 -4.89 -3.65
C GLY A 253 -4.22 -5.32 -4.96
N CYS A 254 -3.86 -4.70 -6.09
CA CYS A 254 -4.49 -5.03 -7.37
C CYS A 254 -3.72 -6.13 -8.12
N PRO A 255 -4.41 -7.15 -8.65
CA PRO A 255 -3.76 -8.20 -9.44
C PRO A 255 -2.96 -7.64 -10.62
N LEU A 256 -1.78 -8.22 -10.86
CA LEU A 256 -0.90 -7.80 -11.95
C LEU A 256 -1.48 -8.17 -13.33
N ASP A 257 -1.26 -7.28 -14.29
CA ASP A 257 -1.48 -7.44 -15.74
C ASP A 257 -0.20 -6.99 -16.45
N SER A 258 0.69 -7.94 -16.68
CA SER A 258 2.09 -7.70 -17.06
C SER A 258 2.26 -7.19 -18.49
N ASP A 259 1.40 -7.62 -19.43
CA ASP A 259 1.44 -7.16 -20.83
C ASP A 259 0.40 -6.08 -21.14
N GLY A 260 -0.50 -5.79 -20.20
CA GLY A 260 -1.45 -4.69 -20.27
C GLY A 260 -2.55 -4.92 -21.30
N ASP A 261 -2.90 -6.19 -21.55
CA ASP A 261 -3.93 -6.58 -22.50
C ASP A 261 -5.36 -6.54 -21.90
N GLY A 262 -5.45 -6.33 -20.58
CA GLY A 262 -6.70 -6.26 -19.81
C GLY A 262 -7.11 -7.58 -19.15
N VAL A 263 -6.29 -8.63 -19.21
CA VAL A 263 -6.47 -9.91 -18.52
C VAL A 263 -5.34 -10.11 -17.53
N TYR A 264 -5.67 -10.23 -16.24
CA TYR A 264 -4.67 -10.41 -15.19
C TYR A 264 -3.82 -11.67 -15.40
N ASP A 265 -2.55 -11.62 -14.99
CA ASP A 265 -1.53 -12.66 -15.19
C ASP A 265 -1.97 -14.06 -14.72
N HIS A 266 -2.79 -14.13 -13.66
CA HIS A 266 -3.28 -15.40 -13.10
C HIS A 266 -4.43 -16.01 -13.90
N LEU A 267 -5.05 -15.25 -14.80
CA LEU A 267 -6.11 -15.66 -15.73
C LEU A 267 -5.63 -15.74 -17.19
N ASP A 268 -4.52 -15.07 -17.50
CA ASP A 268 -3.96 -14.98 -18.83
C ASP A 268 -3.28 -16.30 -19.26
N GLN A 269 -3.65 -16.78 -20.46
CA GLN A 269 -3.11 -17.99 -21.09
C GLN A 269 -2.09 -17.68 -22.19
N CYS A 270 -1.97 -16.40 -22.57
CA CYS A 270 -1.20 -15.92 -23.70
C CYS A 270 -0.39 -14.69 -23.30
N PRO A 271 0.63 -14.86 -22.44
CA PRO A 271 1.49 -13.77 -22.01
C PRO A 271 2.25 -13.18 -23.20
N ASP A 272 2.70 -11.94 -23.04
CA ASP A 272 3.43 -11.14 -24.03
C ASP A 272 2.56 -10.72 -25.23
N THR A 273 1.25 -10.58 -25.02
CA THR A 273 0.37 -10.02 -26.05
C THR A 273 0.71 -8.54 -26.29
N PRO A 274 0.93 -8.10 -27.54
CA PRO A 274 1.40 -6.73 -27.79
C PRO A 274 0.35 -5.71 -27.35
N LYS A 275 0.81 -4.62 -26.73
CA LYS A 275 -0.06 -3.52 -26.32
C LYS A 275 -0.94 -3.03 -27.48
N GLY A 276 -2.24 -2.97 -27.22
CA GLY A 276 -3.25 -2.57 -28.21
C GLY A 276 -3.76 -3.71 -29.10
N ALA A 277 -3.21 -4.93 -28.95
CA ALA A 277 -3.81 -6.11 -29.53
C ALA A 277 -5.19 -6.38 -28.92
N ARG A 278 -6.09 -6.89 -29.74
CA ARG A 278 -7.43 -7.28 -29.30
C ARG A 278 -7.40 -8.73 -28.82
N VAL A 279 -7.62 -8.92 -27.53
CA VAL A 279 -7.60 -10.24 -26.90
C VAL A 279 -9.01 -10.80 -26.65
N ASP A 280 -9.10 -12.11 -26.46
CA ASP A 280 -10.30 -12.75 -25.94
C ASP A 280 -10.25 -12.91 -24.41
N GLU A 281 -11.26 -13.58 -23.83
CA GLU A 281 -11.41 -13.79 -22.37
C GLU A 281 -10.21 -14.50 -21.71
N ARG A 282 -9.23 -14.97 -22.49
CA ARG A 282 -8.04 -15.70 -22.03
C ARG A 282 -6.74 -14.90 -22.21
N GLY A 283 -6.81 -13.63 -22.60
CA GLY A 283 -5.63 -12.81 -22.96
C GLY A 283 -5.02 -13.15 -24.32
N CYS A 284 -5.64 -14.05 -25.09
CA CYS A 284 -5.08 -14.47 -26.38
C CYS A 284 -5.48 -13.52 -27.51
N TRP A 285 -4.49 -12.99 -28.24
CA TRP A 285 -4.71 -12.17 -29.44
C TRP A 285 -5.50 -12.94 -30.50
N SER A 286 -6.79 -12.59 -30.65
CA SER A 286 -7.76 -13.40 -31.38
C SER A 286 -8.66 -12.53 -32.25
N LEU A 287 -8.76 -12.88 -33.52
CA LEU A 287 -9.64 -12.22 -34.49
C LEU A 287 -11.04 -12.85 -34.51
N GLY A 288 -11.29 -13.85 -33.65
CA GLY A 288 -12.57 -14.55 -33.55
C GLY A 288 -13.03 -15.17 -34.87
N ASN A 289 -14.34 -15.33 -35.01
CA ASN A 289 -14.97 -16.01 -36.14
C ASN A 289 -15.56 -15.07 -37.22
N VAL A 290 -15.42 -13.76 -37.04
CA VAL A 290 -16.01 -12.73 -37.90
C VAL A 290 -15.32 -12.59 -39.25
N LEU A 291 -14.15 -13.23 -39.41
CA LEU A 291 -13.32 -13.13 -40.61
C LEU A 291 -13.89 -13.87 -41.81
N PHE A 292 -14.57 -15.00 -41.61
CA PHE A 292 -14.88 -15.94 -42.70
C PHE A 292 -16.30 -16.50 -42.61
N ASP A 293 -16.95 -16.67 -43.76
CA ASP A 293 -18.17 -17.48 -43.84
C ASP A 293 -17.86 -18.99 -43.65
N PHE A 294 -18.89 -19.76 -43.32
CA PHE A 294 -18.81 -21.21 -43.17
C PHE A 294 -18.19 -21.88 -44.40
N GLY A 295 -17.19 -22.73 -44.19
CA GLY A 295 -16.46 -23.44 -45.25
C GLY A 295 -15.59 -22.57 -46.17
N LYS A 296 -15.58 -21.24 -45.99
CA LYS A 296 -14.82 -20.30 -46.84
C LYS A 296 -13.55 -19.81 -46.16
N ALA A 297 -12.61 -19.35 -47.00
CA ALA A 297 -11.35 -18.71 -46.61
C ALA A 297 -11.20 -17.30 -47.24
N LYS A 298 -12.29 -16.73 -47.79
CA LYS A 298 -12.32 -15.34 -48.24
C LYS A 298 -12.65 -14.45 -47.05
N ILE A 299 -11.78 -13.50 -46.75
CA ILE A 299 -11.97 -12.52 -45.67
C ILE A 299 -13.19 -11.66 -45.99
N LYS A 300 -14.06 -11.44 -45.00
CA LYS A 300 -15.22 -10.56 -45.09
C LYS A 300 -14.77 -9.10 -45.01
N SER A 301 -15.39 -8.22 -45.80
CA SER A 301 -15.06 -6.78 -45.79
C SER A 301 -15.24 -6.14 -44.43
N SER A 302 -16.21 -6.61 -43.63
CA SER A 302 -16.45 -6.17 -42.26
C SER A 302 -15.27 -6.44 -41.31
N ALA A 303 -14.36 -7.35 -41.66
CA ALA A 303 -13.17 -7.67 -40.87
C ALA A 303 -11.94 -6.85 -41.25
N HIS A 304 -12.00 -6.03 -42.31
CA HIS A 304 -10.84 -5.25 -42.76
C HIS A 304 -10.36 -4.26 -41.70
N GLY A 305 -11.26 -3.60 -40.95
CA GLY A 305 -10.88 -2.68 -39.87
C GLY A 305 -10.02 -3.37 -38.81
N TYR A 306 -10.42 -4.55 -38.35
CA TYR A 306 -9.64 -5.32 -37.37
C TYR A 306 -8.28 -5.79 -37.92
N LEU A 307 -8.21 -6.15 -39.19
CA LEU A 307 -6.94 -6.51 -39.82
C LEU A 307 -6.03 -5.30 -40.06
N ASP A 308 -6.61 -4.12 -40.22
CA ASP A 308 -5.87 -2.87 -40.32
C ASP A 308 -5.26 -2.48 -38.96
N GLU A 309 -5.98 -2.68 -37.86
CA GLU A 309 -5.46 -2.53 -36.49
C GLU A 309 -4.29 -3.49 -36.21
N VAL A 310 -4.41 -4.75 -36.65
CA VAL A 310 -3.31 -5.73 -36.56
C VAL A 310 -2.09 -5.26 -37.38
N ALA A 311 -2.31 -4.81 -38.61
CA ALA A 311 -1.22 -4.33 -39.45
C ALA A 311 -0.52 -3.12 -38.81
N GLU A 312 -1.28 -2.21 -38.18
CA GLU A 312 -0.73 -1.06 -37.48
C GLU A 312 0.10 -1.48 -36.25
N THR A 313 -0.42 -2.42 -35.46
CA THR A 313 0.32 -3.01 -34.32
C THR A 313 1.65 -3.61 -34.77
N LEU A 314 1.67 -4.35 -35.89
CA LEU A 314 2.88 -4.96 -36.45
C LEU A 314 3.85 -3.95 -37.08
N LYS A 315 3.37 -2.80 -37.57
CA LYS A 315 4.23 -1.70 -38.03
C LYS A 315 4.92 -1.01 -36.85
N ASN A 316 4.18 -0.78 -35.78
CA ASN A 316 4.70 -0.17 -34.55
C ASN A 316 5.66 -1.10 -33.79
N ASN A 317 5.65 -2.39 -34.09
CA ASN A 317 6.55 -3.39 -33.52
C ASN A 317 7.35 -4.09 -34.62
N PRO A 318 8.36 -3.46 -35.25
CA PRO A 318 9.01 -3.96 -36.47
C PRO A 318 9.80 -5.26 -36.27
N SER A 319 10.26 -5.55 -35.05
CA SER A 319 10.95 -6.81 -34.68
C SER A 319 9.99 -7.97 -34.40
N LEU A 320 8.72 -7.69 -34.15
CA LEU A 320 7.75 -8.69 -33.75
C LEU A 320 7.41 -9.63 -34.92
N THR A 321 7.65 -10.92 -34.74
CA THR A 321 7.15 -11.97 -35.64
C THR A 321 5.92 -12.59 -35.03
N VAL A 322 4.90 -12.88 -35.84
CA VAL A 322 3.63 -13.42 -35.35
C VAL A 322 3.20 -14.61 -36.20
N GLU A 323 3.03 -15.76 -35.54
CA GLU A 323 2.38 -16.91 -36.14
C GLU A 323 0.87 -16.66 -36.26
N ILE A 324 0.34 -16.81 -37.46
CA ILE A 324 -1.10 -16.76 -37.70
C ILE A 324 -1.63 -18.20 -37.69
N ALA A 325 -2.39 -18.53 -36.64
CA ALA A 325 -2.94 -19.85 -36.41
C ALA A 325 -4.44 -19.90 -36.75
N GLY A 326 -4.81 -20.78 -37.68
CA GLY A 326 -6.21 -21.01 -38.05
C GLY A 326 -6.82 -22.19 -37.28
N HIS A 327 -8.06 -22.02 -36.81
CA HIS A 327 -8.82 -23.06 -36.10
C HIS A 327 -10.22 -23.25 -36.71
N THR A 328 -10.77 -24.45 -36.54
CA THR A 328 -12.12 -24.82 -36.97
C THR A 328 -12.90 -25.48 -35.84
N ASP A 329 -14.20 -25.63 -36.02
CA ASP A 329 -14.97 -26.59 -35.23
C ASP A 329 -14.75 -28.02 -35.74
N ASN A 330 -15.37 -28.98 -35.06
CA ASN A 330 -15.27 -30.41 -35.38
C ASN A 330 -16.21 -30.85 -36.52
N VAL A 331 -16.82 -29.94 -37.30
CA VAL A 331 -17.72 -30.32 -38.39
C VAL A 331 -16.90 -30.64 -39.65
N GLY A 332 -17.02 -31.86 -40.16
CA GLY A 332 -16.26 -32.35 -41.33
C GLY A 332 -14.96 -33.07 -40.95
N SER A 333 -14.24 -33.59 -41.96
CA SER A 333 -13.06 -34.43 -41.72
C SER A 333 -11.85 -33.63 -41.20
N ALA A 334 -11.00 -34.28 -40.40
CA ALA A 334 -9.76 -33.68 -39.88
C ALA A 334 -8.87 -33.13 -41.02
N LYS A 335 -8.71 -33.91 -42.10
CA LYS A 335 -7.92 -33.50 -43.28
C LYS A 335 -8.49 -32.25 -43.96
N TYR A 336 -9.82 -32.17 -44.07
CA TYR A 336 -10.48 -30.99 -44.62
C TYR A 336 -10.27 -29.76 -43.73
N ASN A 337 -10.50 -29.90 -42.43
CA ASN A 337 -10.39 -28.82 -41.45
C ASN A 337 -8.96 -28.30 -41.28
N LYS A 338 -7.95 -29.18 -41.31
CA LYS A 338 -6.53 -28.80 -41.32
C LYS A 338 -6.18 -27.95 -42.56
N LYS A 339 -6.69 -28.33 -43.74
CA LYS A 339 -6.49 -27.53 -44.97
C LYS A 339 -7.28 -26.22 -44.96
N LEU A 340 -8.50 -26.22 -44.42
CA LEU A 340 -9.34 -25.02 -44.36
C LEU A 340 -8.73 -23.97 -43.43
N SER A 341 -8.34 -24.37 -42.21
CA SER A 341 -7.67 -23.48 -41.26
C SER A 341 -6.39 -22.89 -41.82
N LEU A 342 -5.53 -23.68 -42.47
CA LEU A 342 -4.29 -23.17 -43.08
C LEU A 342 -4.59 -22.16 -44.20
N ARG A 343 -5.60 -22.40 -45.03
CA ARG A 343 -6.00 -21.42 -46.06
C ARG A 343 -6.49 -20.11 -45.46
N ARG A 344 -7.18 -20.16 -44.31
CA ARG A 344 -7.63 -18.97 -43.58
C ARG A 344 -6.45 -18.18 -43.01
N ALA A 345 -5.51 -18.86 -42.35
CA ALA A 345 -4.27 -18.23 -41.88
C ALA A 345 -3.50 -17.55 -43.01
N LYS A 346 -3.32 -18.24 -44.15
CA LYS A 346 -2.69 -17.67 -45.35
C LYS A 346 -3.44 -16.47 -45.93
N ALA A 347 -4.78 -16.48 -45.88
CA ALA A 347 -5.56 -15.33 -46.33
C ALA A 347 -5.30 -14.10 -45.47
N VAL A 348 -5.20 -14.26 -44.14
CA VAL A 348 -4.84 -13.19 -43.20
C VAL A 348 -3.41 -12.71 -43.46
N ALA A 349 -2.43 -13.62 -43.58
CA ALA A 349 -1.04 -13.25 -43.88
C ALA A 349 -0.92 -12.42 -45.17
N ASN A 350 -1.60 -12.88 -46.24
CA ASN A 350 -1.62 -12.16 -47.52
C ASN A 350 -2.28 -10.78 -47.41
N TYR A 351 -3.28 -10.63 -46.54
CA TYR A 351 -3.90 -9.32 -46.29
C TYR A 351 -2.93 -8.37 -45.60
N LEU A 352 -2.26 -8.83 -44.53
CA LEU A 352 -1.28 -8.03 -43.78
C LEU A 352 -0.06 -7.68 -44.64
N ASN A 353 0.38 -8.58 -45.51
CA ASN A 353 1.45 -8.29 -46.47
C ASN A 353 1.08 -7.18 -47.45
N LYS A 354 -0.17 -7.14 -47.94
CA LYS A 354 -0.66 -6.00 -48.74
C LYS A 354 -0.70 -4.69 -47.97
N LYS A 355 -0.75 -4.75 -46.64
CA LYS A 355 -0.67 -3.58 -45.75
C LYS A 355 0.78 -3.19 -45.39
N GLY A 356 1.78 -3.93 -45.90
CA GLY A 356 3.20 -3.62 -45.80
C GLY A 356 3.99 -4.47 -44.79
N ILE A 357 3.40 -5.53 -44.24
CA ILE A 357 4.12 -6.42 -43.30
C ILE A 357 4.85 -7.53 -44.07
N SER A 358 6.17 -7.69 -43.86
CA SER A 358 6.93 -8.76 -44.52
C SER A 358 6.34 -10.14 -44.25
N MET A 359 6.26 -10.98 -45.29
CA MET A 359 5.79 -12.38 -45.16
C MET A 359 6.67 -13.21 -44.22
N ASP A 360 7.95 -12.87 -44.08
CA ASP A 360 8.87 -13.58 -43.16
C ASP A 360 8.48 -13.38 -41.69
N ARG A 361 7.73 -12.31 -41.39
CA ARG A 361 7.19 -12.03 -40.06
C ARG A 361 5.84 -12.72 -39.79
N LEU A 362 5.30 -13.43 -40.77
CA LEU A 362 3.92 -13.96 -40.75
C LEU A 362 3.87 -15.47 -41.07
N PRO A 363 4.57 -16.34 -40.31
CA PRO A 363 4.39 -17.78 -40.45
C PRO A 363 2.92 -18.18 -40.26
N THR A 364 2.46 -19.20 -40.97
CA THR A 364 1.04 -19.61 -40.97
C THR A 364 0.88 -21.08 -40.67
N THR A 365 0.00 -21.40 -39.71
CA THR A 365 -0.33 -22.76 -39.34
C THR A 365 -1.85 -22.96 -39.34
N GLY A 366 -2.30 -24.12 -39.78
CA GLY A 366 -3.70 -24.52 -39.63
C GLY A 366 -3.80 -25.66 -38.63
N HIS A 367 -4.52 -25.50 -37.52
CA HIS A 367 -4.71 -26.56 -36.52
C HIS A 367 -5.95 -27.42 -36.78
N GLY A 368 -6.87 -26.96 -37.64
CA GLY A 368 -8.19 -27.58 -37.73
C GLY A 368 -8.89 -27.50 -36.38
N PHE A 369 -9.42 -28.62 -35.88
CA PHE A 369 -10.13 -28.68 -34.60
C PHE A 369 -9.32 -29.30 -33.45
N SER A 370 -7.99 -29.42 -33.59
CA SER A 370 -7.14 -30.08 -32.59
C SER A 370 -6.94 -29.26 -31.30
N GLN A 371 -7.25 -27.97 -31.32
CA GLN A 371 -7.09 -27.04 -30.19
C GLN A 371 -8.40 -26.24 -29.97
N PRO A 372 -9.45 -26.90 -29.44
CA PRO A 372 -10.70 -26.23 -29.11
C PRO A 372 -10.54 -25.38 -27.84
N VAL A 373 -11.18 -24.22 -27.82
CA VAL A 373 -11.25 -23.31 -26.67
C VAL A 373 -12.63 -23.33 -26.00
N ALA A 374 -13.58 -24.02 -26.63
CA ALA A 374 -14.92 -24.24 -26.10
C ALA A 374 -15.48 -25.59 -26.56
N SER A 375 -16.57 -26.03 -25.93
CA SER A 375 -17.23 -27.29 -26.26
C SER A 375 -17.73 -27.31 -27.71
N ASN A 376 -17.32 -28.32 -28.48
CA ASN A 376 -17.87 -28.55 -29.82
C ASN A 376 -19.30 -29.10 -29.83
N LYS A 377 -19.87 -29.42 -28.66
CA LYS A 377 -21.24 -29.93 -28.54
C LYS A 377 -22.27 -28.82 -28.79
N THR A 378 -21.99 -27.59 -28.36
CA THR A 378 -22.92 -26.46 -28.51
C THR A 378 -22.63 -25.64 -29.76
N LYS A 379 -23.65 -24.95 -30.29
CA LYS A 379 -23.50 -24.05 -31.44
C LYS A 379 -22.51 -22.91 -31.12
N ASP A 380 -22.61 -22.37 -29.92
CA ASP A 380 -21.78 -21.24 -29.46
C ASP A 380 -20.33 -21.66 -29.25
N GLY A 381 -20.09 -22.84 -28.65
CA GLY A 381 -18.73 -23.33 -28.49
C GLY A 381 -18.06 -23.67 -29.83
N ARG A 382 -18.80 -24.23 -30.80
CA ARG A 382 -18.31 -24.34 -32.19
C ARG A 382 -18.00 -22.98 -32.80
N ALA A 383 -18.81 -21.95 -32.49
CA ALA A 383 -18.57 -20.60 -32.97
C ALA A 383 -17.30 -19.98 -32.38
N LYS A 384 -17.02 -20.18 -31.09
CA LYS A 384 -15.74 -19.79 -30.46
C LYS A 384 -14.54 -20.56 -31.05
N ASN A 385 -14.69 -21.84 -31.37
CA ASN A 385 -13.60 -22.66 -31.95
C ASN A 385 -13.20 -22.26 -33.38
N ARG A 386 -14.13 -21.72 -34.18
CA ARG A 386 -13.85 -21.25 -35.54
C ARG A 386 -13.16 -19.89 -35.53
N ARG A 387 -11.89 -19.84 -35.13
CA ARG A 387 -11.15 -18.59 -34.92
C ARG A 387 -9.83 -18.52 -35.68
N THR A 388 -9.24 -17.33 -35.71
CA THR A 388 -7.84 -17.12 -36.11
C THR A 388 -7.15 -16.40 -34.96
N GLU A 389 -6.05 -16.97 -34.49
CA GLU A 389 -5.22 -16.44 -33.41
C GLU A 389 -3.89 -15.93 -33.99
N LEU A 390 -3.31 -14.97 -33.29
CA LEU A 390 -2.01 -14.39 -33.59
C LEU A 390 -1.11 -14.67 -32.40
N HIS A 391 -0.07 -15.49 -32.59
CA HIS A 391 0.87 -15.82 -31.53
C HIS A 391 2.18 -15.08 -31.75
N PRO A 392 2.52 -14.10 -30.90
CA PRO A 392 3.86 -13.54 -30.85
C PRO A 392 4.92 -14.63 -30.76
N ILE A 393 5.94 -14.53 -31.61
CA ILE A 393 7.11 -15.41 -31.54
C ILE A 393 8.24 -14.56 -31.00
N SER A 394 8.52 -14.71 -29.71
CA SER A 394 9.66 -14.07 -29.06
C SER A 394 10.94 -14.62 -29.66
N VAL A 395 11.69 -13.77 -30.37
CA VAL A 395 13.07 -14.08 -30.76
C VAL A 395 13.89 -13.90 -29.49
N LYS A 396 14.31 -15.02 -28.89
CA LYS A 396 15.25 -15.01 -27.76
C LYS A 396 16.57 -14.36 -28.13
#